data_AF-A0A367A2W9-F1
#
_entry.id   AF-A0A367A2W9-F1
#
_cell.length_a   1.000
_cell.length_b   1.000
_cell.length_c   1.000
_cell.angle_alpha   90.00
_cell.angle_beta   90.00
_cell.angle_gamma   90.00
#
_symmetry.space_group_name_H-M   'P 1'
#
loop_
_entity.id
_entity.type
_entity.pdbx_description
1 polymer ?
#
loop_
_entity_poly.entity_id
_entity_poly.type
_entity_poly.pdbx_seq_one_letter_code
_entity_poly.pdbx_strand_id
1 'polypeptide(L)'
;MDGGSAVATWLRSYRRALAEHPSLIPLLTEQTMTAGSVLRGYDRVAALLGGAGFPEDQVMLWVSVLDSYALGAAFDLAAPAEVWRVDRGDTPVLDAALRAAPRGRARADAAFQLGLEALLAGMRSRLPGRPD
;
A
#
# COMPACT_ATOMS: atom_id res chain seq x y z
N MET A 1 -17.37 -10.48 7.52
CA MET A 1 -16.21 -9.57 7.63
C MET A 1 -16.32 -8.57 6.49
N ASP A 2 -16.24 -7.27 6.76
CA ASP A 2 -16.24 -6.29 5.67
C ASP A 2 -14.99 -6.48 4.80
N GLY A 3 -15.12 -6.40 3.47
CA GLY A 3 -14.01 -6.62 2.54
C GLY A 3 -12.85 -5.62 2.74
N GLY A 4 -13.13 -4.43 3.29
CA GLY A 4 -12.12 -3.42 3.57
C GLY A 4 -11.13 -3.82 4.67
N SER A 5 -11.59 -4.50 5.72
CA SER A 5 -10.80 -4.93 6.88
C SER A 5 -9.79 -6.01 6.50
N ALA A 6 -10.15 -6.86 5.55
CA ALA A 6 -9.30 -7.94 5.06
C ALA A 6 -8.23 -7.43 4.09
N VAL A 7 -8.57 -6.52 3.16
CA VAL A 7 -7.58 -5.79 2.34
C VAL A 7 -6.60 -5.04 3.23
N ALA A 8 -7.10 -4.34 4.25
CA ALA A 8 -6.26 -3.62 5.20
C ALA A 8 -5.27 -4.53 5.95
N THR A 9 -5.73 -5.71 6.37
CA THR A 9 -4.90 -6.70 7.05
C THR A 9 -3.83 -7.27 6.13
N TRP A 10 -4.20 -7.59 4.88
CA TRP A 10 -3.27 -8.06 3.88
C TRP A 10 -2.20 -7.00 3.56
N LEU A 11 -2.57 -5.74 3.32
CA LEU A 11 -1.63 -4.65 3.05
C LEU A 11 -0.64 -4.42 4.20
N ARG A 12 -1.12 -4.48 5.45
CA ARG A 12 -0.25 -4.37 6.65
C ARG A 12 0.76 -5.51 6.71
N SER A 13 0.31 -6.74 6.47
CA SER A 13 1.20 -7.91 6.46
C SER A 13 2.23 -7.81 5.35
N TYR A 14 1.83 -7.35 4.16
CA TYR A 14 2.70 -7.28 3.00
C TYR A 14 3.76 -6.19 3.13
N ARG A 15 3.37 -4.97 3.56
CA ARG A 15 4.31 -3.89 3.90
C ARG A 15 5.37 -4.35 4.90
N ARG A 16 4.97 -5.06 5.95
CA ARG A 16 5.89 -5.57 6.98
C ARG A 16 6.89 -6.55 6.38
N ALA A 17 6.41 -7.55 5.64
CA ALA A 17 7.28 -8.56 5.02
C ALA A 17 8.28 -7.95 4.04
N LEU A 18 7.85 -7.00 3.21
CA LEU A 18 8.73 -6.32 2.24
C LEU A 18 9.75 -5.40 2.91
N ALA A 19 9.36 -4.71 4.00
CA ALA A 19 10.29 -3.87 4.75
C ALA A 19 11.33 -4.71 5.52
N GLU A 20 10.95 -5.91 5.99
CA GLU A 20 11.88 -6.88 6.60
C GLU A 20 12.84 -7.51 5.55
N HIS A 21 12.45 -7.52 4.27
CA HIS A 21 13.22 -8.12 3.18
C HIS A 21 13.32 -7.22 1.92
N PRO A 22 14.01 -6.07 1.97
CA PRO A 22 14.06 -5.11 0.86
C PRO A 22 14.67 -5.69 -0.44
N SER A 23 15.54 -6.69 -0.32
CA SER A 23 16.15 -7.41 -1.46
C SER A 23 15.15 -8.24 -2.28
N LEU A 24 13.94 -8.48 -1.77
CA LEU A 24 12.89 -9.15 -2.54
C LEU A 24 12.24 -8.24 -3.57
N ILE A 25 12.31 -6.91 -3.41
CA ILE A 25 11.60 -5.98 -4.29
C ILE A 25 12.08 -6.06 -5.75
N PRO A 26 13.41 -6.03 -6.05
CA PRO A 26 13.89 -6.20 -7.42
C PRO A 26 13.50 -7.55 -8.03
N LEU A 27 13.54 -8.63 -7.23
CA LEU A 27 13.21 -9.98 -7.68
C LEU A 27 11.74 -10.14 -8.10
N LEU A 28 10.83 -9.38 -7.47
CA LEU A 28 9.41 -9.37 -7.83
C LEU A 28 9.14 -8.64 -9.15
N THR A 29 10.05 -7.74 -9.57
CA THR A 29 9.88 -6.93 -10.79
C THR A 29 10.57 -7.53 -12.03
N GLU A 30 11.48 -8.49 -11.85
CA GLU A 30 12.33 -9.00 -12.93
C GLU A 30 11.84 -10.34 -13.52
N GLN A 31 10.92 -11.04 -12.85
CA GLN A 31 10.49 -12.38 -13.26
C GLN A 31 8.99 -12.55 -13.24
N THR A 32 8.48 -13.32 -14.20
CA THR A 32 7.11 -13.82 -14.16
C THR A 32 6.91 -14.66 -12.91
N MET A 33 5.94 -14.27 -12.10
CA MET A 33 5.64 -14.96 -10.84
C MET A 33 4.92 -16.28 -11.14
N THR A 34 5.64 -17.39 -10.98
CA THR A 34 5.12 -18.75 -11.23
C THR A 34 5.03 -19.60 -9.97
N ALA A 35 5.60 -19.13 -8.85
CA ALA A 35 5.60 -19.86 -7.59
C ALA A 35 4.17 -20.06 -7.06
N GLY A 36 3.76 -21.33 -6.93
CA GLY A 36 2.39 -21.66 -6.55
C GLY A 36 1.93 -21.10 -5.20
N SER A 37 2.83 -20.89 -4.24
CA SER A 37 2.52 -20.24 -2.96
C SER A 37 2.13 -18.77 -3.14
N VAL A 38 2.78 -18.08 -4.06
CA VAL A 38 2.54 -16.67 -4.35
C VAL A 38 1.23 -16.51 -5.13
N LEU A 39 1.01 -17.35 -6.14
CA LEU A 39 -0.26 -17.38 -6.89
C LEU A 39 -1.46 -17.67 -5.99
N ARG A 40 -1.35 -18.57 -5.00
CA ARG A 40 -2.38 -18.78 -3.96
C ARG A 40 -2.60 -17.55 -3.07
N GLY A 41 -1.60 -16.68 -2.92
CA GLY A 41 -1.74 -15.38 -2.28
C GLY A 41 -2.66 -14.48 -3.09
N TYR A 42 -2.35 -14.30 -4.38
CA TYR A 42 -3.15 -13.48 -5.29
C TYR A 42 -4.55 -14.01 -5.50
N ASP A 43 -4.73 -15.33 -5.63
CA ASP A 43 -6.04 -15.97 -5.74
C ASP A 43 -6.96 -15.61 -4.56
N ARG A 44 -6.43 -15.59 -3.33
CA ARG A 44 -7.18 -15.15 -2.15
C ARG A 44 -7.57 -13.68 -2.20
N VAL A 45 -6.71 -12.81 -2.69
CA VAL A 45 -7.02 -11.38 -2.85
C VAL A 45 -8.06 -11.19 -3.97
N ALA A 46 -7.93 -11.89 -5.08
CA ALA A 46 -8.88 -11.87 -6.19
C ALA A 46 -10.26 -12.34 -5.75
N ALA A 47 -10.34 -13.48 -5.05
CA ALA A 47 -11.58 -13.98 -4.47
C ALA A 47 -12.21 -12.99 -3.48
N LEU A 48 -11.39 -12.29 -2.71
CA LEU A 48 -11.86 -11.28 -1.77
C LEU A 48 -12.45 -10.05 -2.47
N LEU A 49 -11.79 -9.55 -3.52
CA LEU A 49 -12.28 -8.43 -4.32
C LEU A 49 -13.56 -8.81 -5.07
N GLY A 50 -13.61 -9.99 -5.68
CA GLY A 50 -14.82 -10.51 -6.32
C GLY A 50 -15.98 -10.65 -5.33
N GLY A 51 -15.73 -11.22 -4.14
CA GLY A 51 -16.73 -11.33 -3.07
C GLY A 51 -17.18 -9.98 -2.50
N ALA A 52 -16.39 -8.91 -2.67
CA ALA A 52 -16.76 -7.55 -2.30
C ALA A 52 -17.58 -6.82 -3.38
N GLY A 53 -17.74 -7.41 -4.57
CA GLY A 53 -18.55 -6.85 -5.67
C GLY A 53 -17.76 -6.06 -6.71
N PHE A 54 -16.43 -6.17 -6.74
CA PHE A 54 -15.65 -5.59 -7.82
C PHE A 54 -15.88 -6.35 -9.14
N PRO A 55 -16.03 -5.65 -10.28
CA PRO A 55 -16.08 -6.28 -11.60
C PRO A 55 -14.82 -7.12 -11.88
N GLU A 56 -14.99 -8.28 -12.51
CA GLU A 56 -13.92 -9.24 -12.79
C GLU A 56 -12.77 -8.61 -13.60
N ASP A 57 -13.09 -7.76 -14.57
CA ASP A 57 -12.15 -7.01 -15.41
C ASP A 57 -11.34 -5.96 -14.63
N GLN A 58 -11.76 -5.61 -13.40
CA GLN A 58 -11.05 -4.70 -12.52
C GLN A 58 -10.26 -5.39 -11.41
N VAL A 59 -10.48 -6.67 -11.15
CA VAL A 59 -9.87 -7.37 -10.00
C VAL A 59 -8.34 -7.27 -10.04
N MET A 60 -7.72 -7.61 -11.17
CA MET A 60 -6.27 -7.55 -11.29
C MET A 60 -5.73 -6.12 -11.35
N LEU A 61 -6.53 -5.15 -11.83
CA LEU A 61 -6.15 -3.73 -11.75
C LEU A 61 -6.06 -3.28 -10.29
N TRP A 62 -7.01 -3.68 -9.46
CA TRP A 62 -6.98 -3.41 -8.03
C TRP A 62 -5.84 -4.12 -7.32
N VAL A 63 -5.55 -5.37 -7.67
CA VAL A 63 -4.37 -6.08 -7.17
C VAL A 63 -3.09 -5.28 -7.46
N SER A 64 -2.89 -4.81 -8.70
CA SER A 64 -1.71 -4.02 -9.06
C SER A 64 -1.64 -2.68 -8.32
N VAL A 65 -2.76 -2.02 -8.07
CA VAL A 65 -2.83 -0.80 -7.26
C VAL A 65 -2.41 -1.08 -5.82
N LEU A 66 -2.93 -2.16 -5.24
CA LEU A 66 -2.63 -2.58 -3.88
C LEU A 66 -1.14 -2.97 -3.72
N ASP A 67 -0.58 -3.68 -4.70
CA ASP A 67 0.85 -4.02 -4.73
C ASP A 67 1.73 -2.79 -4.80
N SER A 68 1.43 -1.87 -5.73
CA SER A 68 2.18 -0.62 -5.91
C SER A 68 2.21 0.20 -4.62
N TYR A 69 1.06 0.28 -3.94
CA TYR A 69 0.96 0.96 -2.66
C TYR A 69 1.77 0.26 -1.56
N ALA A 70 1.66 -1.06 -1.45
CA ALA A 70 2.41 -1.83 -0.45
C ALA A 70 3.93 -1.73 -0.64
N LEU A 71 4.41 -1.81 -1.89
CA LEU A 71 5.82 -1.66 -2.23
C LEU A 71 6.34 -0.27 -1.87
N GLY A 72 5.64 0.80 -2.28
CA GLY A 72 6.00 2.17 -1.92
C GLY A 72 6.03 2.38 -0.41
N ALA A 73 5.05 1.85 0.32
CA ALA A 73 4.98 1.96 1.78
C ALA A 73 6.03 1.13 2.52
N ALA A 74 6.54 0.05 1.90
CA ALA A 74 7.66 -0.73 2.42
C ALA A 74 8.98 0.00 2.22
N PHE A 75 9.20 0.61 1.04
CA PHE A 75 10.34 1.49 0.80
C PHE A 75 10.36 2.67 1.76
N ASP A 76 9.22 3.32 1.98
CA ASP A 76 9.11 4.44 2.92
C ASP A 76 9.41 4.03 4.37
N LEU A 77 9.04 2.80 4.76
CA LEU A 77 9.34 2.25 6.08
C LEU A 77 10.83 1.91 6.26
N ALA A 78 11.50 1.49 5.19
CA ALA A 78 12.94 1.20 5.19
C ALA A 78 13.82 2.45 5.07
N ALA A 79 13.23 3.62 4.78
CA ALA A 79 13.94 4.88 4.64
C ALA A 79 14.60 5.34 5.97
N PRO A 80 15.67 6.14 5.92
CA PRO A 80 16.31 6.68 7.12
C PRO A 80 15.35 7.53 7.96
N ALA A 81 15.71 7.74 9.23
CA ALA A 81 14.88 8.53 10.15
C ALA A 81 14.66 9.97 9.66
N GLU A 82 15.66 10.53 8.99
CA GLU A 82 15.62 11.83 8.31
C GLU A 82 15.68 11.58 6.80
N VAL A 83 14.52 11.62 6.14
CA VAL A 83 14.40 11.40 4.69
C VAL A 83 14.67 12.69 3.91
N TRP A 84 14.22 13.83 4.44
CA TRP A 84 14.39 15.15 3.85
C TRP A 84 15.03 16.09 4.85
N ARG A 85 16.02 16.84 4.38
CA ARG A 85 16.66 17.94 5.10
C ARG A 85 16.59 19.18 4.25
N VAL A 86 16.19 20.29 4.86
CA VAL A 86 16.08 21.60 4.20
C VAL A 86 17.15 22.54 4.74
N ASP A 87 17.87 23.19 3.84
CA ASP A 87 18.78 24.27 4.19
C ASP A 87 18.01 25.58 4.33
N ARG A 88 18.53 26.51 5.15
CA ARG A 88 17.85 27.78 5.43
C ARG A 88 17.75 28.62 4.16
N GLY A 89 16.52 28.95 3.78
CA GLY A 89 16.22 30.02 2.79
C GLY A 89 15.47 29.55 1.55
N ASP A 90 15.64 28.30 1.13
CA ASP A 90 15.27 27.91 -0.24
C ASP A 90 13.95 27.13 -0.35
N THR A 91 13.41 26.60 0.77
CA THR A 91 12.20 25.76 0.77
C THR A 91 11.26 25.98 1.98
N PRO A 92 10.77 27.22 2.21
CA PRO A 92 10.04 27.56 3.44
C PRO A 92 8.73 26.77 3.64
N VAL A 93 8.04 26.39 2.56
CA VAL A 93 6.81 25.58 2.63
C VAL A 93 7.12 24.15 3.09
N LEU A 94 8.19 23.55 2.55
CA LEU A 94 8.63 22.21 2.93
C LEU A 94 9.15 22.19 4.37
N ASP A 95 9.92 23.20 4.77
CA ASP A 95 10.39 23.37 6.14
C ASP A 95 9.23 23.43 7.15
N ALA A 96 8.18 24.20 6.85
CA ALA A 96 6.98 24.24 7.68
C ALA A 96 6.30 22.86 7.78
N ALA A 97 6.15 22.14 6.67
CA ALA A 97 5.56 20.80 6.64
C ALA A 97 6.40 19.77 7.42
N LEU A 98 7.73 19.79 7.26
CA LEU A 98 8.66 18.91 7.98
C LEU A 98 8.69 19.17 9.48
N ARG A 99 8.47 20.42 9.91
CA ARG A 99 8.31 20.76 11.33
C ARG A 99 7.00 20.25 11.93
N ALA A 100 5.92 20.24 11.14
CA ALA A 100 4.61 19.81 11.60
C ALA A 100 4.41 18.28 11.59
N ALA A 101 5.11 17.57 10.70
CA ALA A 101 4.98 16.13 10.55
C ALA A 101 5.71 15.34 11.65
N PRO A 102 5.25 14.11 11.99
CA PRO A 102 6.04 13.14 12.73
C PRO A 102 7.37 12.83 12.03
N ARG A 103 8.33 12.23 12.76
CA ARG A 103 9.66 11.86 12.24
C ARG A 103 9.91 10.36 12.27
N GLY A 104 10.88 9.92 11.48
CA GLY A 104 11.35 8.53 11.42
C GLY A 104 10.22 7.51 11.23
N ARG A 105 10.27 6.41 12.00
CA ARG A 105 9.30 5.31 11.94
C ARG A 105 7.84 5.77 12.09
N ALA A 106 7.59 6.70 13.03
CA ALA A 106 6.24 7.22 13.28
C ALA A 106 5.67 7.97 12.06
N ARG A 107 6.52 8.67 11.31
CA ARG A 107 6.13 9.29 10.03
C ARG A 107 5.68 8.24 9.02
N ALA A 108 6.48 7.20 8.83
CA ALA A 108 6.18 6.15 7.85
C ALA A 108 4.88 5.40 8.22
N ASP A 109 4.66 5.14 9.51
CA ASP A 109 3.44 4.49 9.99
C ASP A 109 2.20 5.39 9.83
N ALA A 110 2.31 6.69 10.14
CA ALA A 110 1.23 7.65 9.91
C ALA A 110 0.90 7.82 8.42
N ALA A 111 1.92 7.90 7.56
CA ALA A 111 1.75 8.00 6.12
C ALA A 111 1.06 6.75 5.53
N PHE A 112 1.47 5.55 5.98
CA PHE A 112 0.81 4.31 5.56
C PHE A 112 -0.64 4.23 6.01
N GLN A 113 -0.97 4.67 7.23
CA GLN A 113 -2.35 4.64 7.70
C GLN A 113 -3.22 5.62 6.89
N LEU A 114 -2.72 6.84 6.64
CA LEU A 114 -3.41 7.84 5.83
C LEU A 114 -3.68 7.33 4.41
N GLY A 115 -2.67 6.76 3.75
CA GLY A 115 -2.83 6.22 2.40
C GLY A 115 -3.75 5.00 2.35
N LEU A 116 -3.73 4.15 3.38
CA LEU A 116 -4.61 2.98 3.48
C LEU A 116 -6.08 3.41 3.60
N GLU A 117 -6.38 4.39 4.44
CA GLU A 117 -7.72 4.94 4.58
C GLU A 117 -8.22 5.56 3.28
N ALA A 118 -7.38 6.36 2.62
CA ALA A 118 -7.70 6.97 1.33
C ALA A 118 -7.96 5.93 0.24
N LEU A 119 -7.13 4.88 0.16
CA LEU A 119 -7.27 3.81 -0.81
C LEU A 119 -8.55 3.02 -0.60
N LEU A 120 -8.85 2.62 0.64
CA LEU A 120 -10.07 1.90 0.97
C LEU A 120 -11.33 2.74 0.70
N ALA A 121 -11.27 4.05 0.98
CA ALA A 121 -12.37 4.96 0.64
C ALA A 121 -12.58 5.04 -0.90
N GLY A 122 -11.50 5.17 -1.66
CA GLY A 122 -11.56 5.21 -3.13
C GLY A 122 -11.95 3.89 -3.79
N MET A 123 -11.69 2.76 -3.13
CA MET A 123 -12.18 1.43 -3.50
C MET A 123 -13.70 1.34 -3.30
N ARG A 124 -14.20 1.74 -2.13
CA ARG A 124 -15.63 1.71 -1.81
C ARG A 124 -16.46 2.60 -2.74
N SER A 125 -15.95 3.76 -3.13
CA SER A 125 -16.66 4.66 -4.05
C SER A 125 -16.78 4.13 -5.48
N ARG A 126 -16.01 3.10 -5.84
CA ARG A 126 -16.03 2.43 -7.14
C ARG A 126 -16.76 1.09 -7.14
N LEU A 127 -17.21 0.62 -5.97
CA LEU A 127 -18.11 -0.52 -5.93
C LEU A 127 -19.43 -0.14 -6.60
N PRO A 128 -19.98 -0.99 -7.47
CA PRO A 128 -21.30 -0.75 -8.01
C PRO A 128 -22.29 -0.58 -6.84
N GLY A 129 -23.11 0.47 -6.92
CA GLY A 129 -24.20 0.65 -5.96
C GLY A 129 -25.01 -0.64 -5.89
N ARG A 130 -25.26 -1.13 -4.68
CA ARG A 130 -25.97 -2.39 -4.49
C ARG A 130 -27.33 -2.27 -5.20
N PRO A 131 -27.70 -3.18 -6.12
CA PRO A 131 -29.05 -3.17 -6.64
C PRO A 131 -30.01 -3.40 -5.46
N ASP A 132 -31.06 -2.59 -5.41
CA ASP A 132 -32.14 -2.67 -4.42
C ASP A 132 -32.85 -4.03 -4.48
#